data_AF-A0A2I8VH63-F1
#
_entry.id   AF-A0A2I8VH63-F1
#
_cell.length_a   1.000
_cell.length_b   1.000
_cell.length_c   1.000
_cell.angle_alpha   90.00
_cell.angle_beta   90.00
_cell.angle_gamma   90.00
#
_symmetry.space_group_name_H-M   'P 1'
#
loop_
_entity.id
_entity.type
_entity.pdbx_description
1 polymer ?
#
loop_
_entity_poly.entity_id
_entity_poly.type
_entity_poly.pdbx_seq_one_letter_code
_entity_poly.pdbx_strand_id
1 'polypeptide(L)'
;MSRIAEAAFMPIVAGDLSDRFGDDNVFREPELPSGRIPDFIAHGPAATWAVEVENDTDDLAEAVGQSQLYAAEYGAARHAEPLVYVPDPVEDYAELQTARDVVRVLTLSPDP
;
A
#
# COMPACT_ATOMS: atom_id res chain seq x y z
N MET A 1 16.44 -0.15 -15.21
CA MET A 1 17.02 0.23 -13.89
C MET A 1 16.98 -1.02 -13.02
N SER A 2 17.71 -1.09 -11.91
CA SER A 2 17.59 -2.26 -11.03
C SER A 2 16.29 -2.11 -10.24
N ARG A 3 15.35 -3.05 -10.39
CA ARG A 3 14.16 -3.13 -9.52
C ARG A 3 14.62 -3.27 -8.07
N ILE A 4 14.02 -2.50 -7.16
CA ILE A 4 14.20 -2.72 -5.72
C ILE A 4 13.44 -4.00 -5.35
N ALA A 5 14.03 -4.86 -4.52
CA ALA A 5 13.29 -6.01 -4.00
C ALA A 5 12.22 -5.54 -3.01
N GLU A 6 11.02 -6.13 -3.05
CA GLU A 6 9.89 -5.83 -2.16
C GLU A 6 10.32 -5.77 -0.69
N ALA A 7 11.05 -6.78 -0.22
CA ALA A 7 11.58 -6.85 1.15
C ALA A 7 12.48 -5.66 1.54
N ALA A 8 13.15 -5.02 0.56
CA ALA A 8 13.94 -3.82 0.78
C ALA A 8 13.09 -2.53 0.71
N PHE A 9 11.96 -2.56 0.00
CA PHE A 9 11.04 -1.42 -0.12
C PHE A 9 10.07 -1.31 1.07
N MET A 10 9.64 -2.44 1.63
CA MET A 10 8.80 -2.52 2.83
C MET A 10 9.23 -1.62 4.00
N PRO A 11 10.50 -1.58 4.45
CA PRO A 11 10.92 -0.69 5.53
C PRO A 11 10.87 0.80 5.15
N ILE A 12 11.02 1.15 3.87
CA ILE A 12 10.91 2.54 3.39
C ILE A 12 9.45 2.99 3.45
N VAL A 13 8.53 2.14 2.98
CA VAL A 13 7.08 2.39 3.09
C VAL A 13 6.65 2.50 4.56
N ALA A 14 7.13 1.60 5.42
CA ALA A 14 6.85 1.67 6.85
C ALA A 14 7.30 3.01 7.46
N GLY A 15 8.48 3.51 7.10
CA GLY A 15 8.97 4.82 7.52
C GLY A 15 8.06 5.97 7.09
N ASP A 16 7.68 6.03 5.80
CA ASP A 16 6.77 7.07 5.29
C ASP A 16 5.37 7.00 5.93
N LEU A 17 4.84 5.79 6.18
CA LEU A 17 3.59 5.61 6.90
C LEU A 17 3.70 6.10 8.35
N SER A 18 4.77 5.73 9.05
CA SER A 18 5.05 6.17 10.42
C SER A 18 5.19 7.69 10.51
N ASP A 19 5.88 8.34 9.58
CA ASP A 19 6.01 9.80 9.54
C ASP A 19 4.65 10.50 9.35
N ARG A 20 3.74 9.88 8.60
CA ARG A 20 2.41 10.43 8.31
C ARG A 20 1.38 10.19 9.40
N PHE A 21 1.40 9.03 10.02
CA PHE A 21 0.34 8.56 10.91
C PHE A 21 0.80 8.36 12.36
N GLY A 22 2.11 8.32 12.59
CA GLY A 22 2.72 7.97 13.87
C GLY A 22 2.90 6.46 14.03
N ASP A 23 3.99 6.04 14.67
CA ASP A 23 4.36 4.62 14.84
C ASP A 23 3.26 3.77 15.47
N ASP A 24 2.54 4.31 16.46
CA ASP A 24 1.46 3.59 17.16
C ASP A 24 0.21 3.34 16.29
N ASN A 25 0.17 3.92 15.08
CA ASN A 25 -0.95 3.82 14.15
C ASN A 25 -0.64 3.01 12.90
N VAL A 26 0.55 2.40 12.80
CA VAL A 26 0.97 1.58 11.65
C VAL A 26 1.15 0.13 12.09
N PHE A 27 0.37 -0.76 11.48
CA PHE A 27 0.38 -2.20 11.77
C PHE A 27 0.89 -2.93 10.55
N ARG A 28 2.02 -3.63 10.68
CA ARG A 28 2.61 -4.43 9.62
C ARG A 28 2.03 -5.84 9.64
N GLU A 29 1.64 -6.34 8.46
CA GLU A 29 1.15 -7.70 8.23
C GLU A 29 0.07 -8.16 9.25
N PRO A 30 -0.96 -7.34 9.57
CA PRO A 30 -2.00 -7.76 10.51
C PRO A 30 -2.93 -8.79 9.85
N GLU A 31 -3.24 -9.89 10.54
CA GLU A 31 -4.21 -10.88 10.06
C GLU A 31 -5.65 -10.35 10.19
N LEU A 32 -6.37 -10.29 9.07
CA LEU A 32 -7.79 -9.94 9.01
C LEU A 32 -8.68 -11.14 9.39
N PRO A 33 -9.96 -10.94 9.76
CA PRO A 33 -10.87 -12.04 10.10
C PRO A 33 -11.00 -13.15 9.05
N SER A 34 -10.83 -12.81 7.76
CA SER A 34 -10.82 -13.78 6.66
C SER A 34 -9.54 -14.61 6.55
N GLY A 35 -8.49 -14.31 7.32
CA GLY A 35 -7.15 -14.87 7.21
C GLY A 35 -6.26 -14.16 6.17
N ARG A 36 -6.77 -13.11 5.52
CA ARG A 36 -5.99 -12.24 4.63
C ARG A 36 -5.01 -11.37 5.43
N ILE A 37 -3.87 -11.03 4.82
CA ILE A 37 -2.80 -10.27 5.47
C ILE A 37 -2.40 -9.13 4.52
N PRO A 38 -2.89 -7.89 4.71
CA PRO A 38 -2.34 -6.72 4.03
C PRO A 38 -0.90 -6.45 4.47
N ASP A 39 -0.11 -5.81 3.62
CA ASP A 39 1.25 -5.39 4.01
C ASP A 39 1.22 -4.44 5.21
N PHE A 40 0.33 -3.45 5.17
CA PHE A 40 0.07 -2.59 6.31
C PHE A 40 -1.41 -2.22 6.46
N ILE A 41 -1.80 -1.99 7.71
CA ILE A 41 -2.95 -1.15 8.05
C ILE A 41 -2.43 0.12 8.72
N ALA A 42 -2.81 1.29 8.21
CA ALA A 42 -2.44 2.57 8.81
C ALA A 42 -3.67 3.36 9.24
N HIS A 43 -3.75 3.76 10.51
CA HIS A 43 -4.86 4.56 11.04
C HIS A 43 -4.58 6.05 10.91
N GLY A 44 -5.26 6.69 9.96
CA GLY A 44 -5.28 8.14 9.82
C GLY A 44 -6.46 8.79 10.55
N PRO A 45 -6.42 10.13 10.73
CA PRO A 45 -7.50 10.87 11.36
C PRO A 45 -8.80 10.91 10.54
N ALA A 46 -8.71 10.72 9.22
CA ALA A 46 -9.86 10.76 8.30
C ALA A 46 -10.31 9.38 7.82
N ALA A 47 -9.38 8.43 7.71
CA ALA A 47 -9.62 7.08 7.21
C ALA A 47 -8.56 6.13 7.75
N THR A 48 -8.91 4.84 7.80
CA THR A 48 -7.91 3.76 7.85
C THR A 48 -7.47 3.42 6.44
N TRP A 49 -6.20 3.11 6.24
CA TRP A 49 -5.66 2.71 4.94
C TRP A 49 -5.32 1.23 4.96
N ALA A 50 -5.84 0.48 3.99
CA ALA A 50 -5.38 -0.86 3.70
C ALA A 50 -4.32 -0.78 2.61
N VAL A 51 -3.08 -1.03 3.00
CA VAL A 51 -1.90 -0.71 2.21
C VAL A 51 -1.30 -1.98 1.64
N GLU A 52 -1.04 -1.94 0.33
CA GLU A 52 -0.19 -2.91 -0.39
C GLU A 52 1.06 -2.21 -0.92
N VAL A 53 2.15 -2.94 -0.97
CA VAL A 53 3.45 -2.51 -1.47
C VAL A 53 3.79 -3.34 -2.70
N GLU A 54 3.81 -2.68 -3.86
CA GLU A 54 4.12 -3.33 -5.12
C GLU A 54 5.44 -2.78 -5.69
N ASN A 55 6.42 -3.64 -5.94
CA ASN A 55 7.71 -3.27 -6.49
C ASN A 55 7.86 -3.62 -7.98
N ASP A 56 6.87 -4.30 -8.56
CA ASP A 56 6.77 -4.68 -9.97
C ASP A 56 5.45 -4.17 -10.58
N THR A 57 5.56 -3.33 -11.61
CA THR A 57 4.36 -2.78 -12.25
C THR A 57 3.51 -3.83 -12.94
N ASP A 58 4.08 -4.99 -13.29
CA ASP A 58 3.33 -6.09 -13.92
C ASP A 58 2.27 -6.69 -12.98
N ASP A 59 2.48 -6.60 -11.66
CA ASP A 59 1.59 -7.14 -10.63
C ASP A 59 0.70 -6.06 -9.97
N LEU A 60 0.77 -4.81 -10.46
CA LEU A 60 0.05 -3.68 -9.90
C LEU A 60 -1.48 -3.87 -9.87
N ALA A 61 -2.05 -4.52 -10.89
CA ALA A 61 -3.48 -4.83 -10.91
C ALA A 61 -3.89 -5.79 -9.78
N GLU A 62 -3.01 -6.72 -9.41
CA GLU A 62 -3.24 -7.62 -8.28
C GLU A 62 -3.18 -6.85 -6.95
N ALA A 63 -2.14 -6.04 -6.73
CA ALA A 63 -2.02 -5.19 -5.54
C ALA A 63 -3.22 -4.23 -5.35
N VAL A 64 -3.72 -3.65 -6.46
CA VAL A 64 -4.95 -2.85 -6.45
C VAL A 64 -6.15 -3.69 -6.00
N GLY A 65 -6.33 -4.89 -6.56
CA GLY A 65 -7.43 -5.77 -6.18
C GLY A 65 -7.35 -6.22 -4.72
N GLN A 66 -6.15 -6.55 -4.25
CA GLN A 66 -5.91 -6.96 -2.87
C GLN A 66 -6.21 -5.82 -1.88
N SER A 67 -5.64 -4.62 -2.08
CA SER A 67 -5.90 -3.44 -1.24
C SER A 67 -7.39 -3.08 -1.17
N GLN A 68 -8.14 -3.21 -2.27
CA GLN A 68 -9.59 -3.01 -2.28
C GLN A 68 -10.34 -4.03 -1.42
N LEU A 69 -9.96 -5.31 -1.51
CA LEU A 69 -10.58 -6.37 -0.71
C LEU A 69 -10.30 -6.14 0.78
N TYR A 70 -9.06 -5.78 1.13
CA TYR A 70 -8.67 -5.47 2.50
C TYR A 70 -9.40 -4.23 3.04
N ALA A 71 -9.49 -3.16 2.24
CA ALA A 71 -10.24 -1.97 2.59
C ALA A 71 -11.74 -2.26 2.76
N ALA A 72 -12.34 -3.11 1.93
CA ALA A 72 -13.75 -3.49 2.06
C ALA A 72 -14.01 -4.31 3.33
N GLU A 73 -13.13 -5.24 3.66
CA GLU A 73 -13.22 -6.07 4.87
C GLU A 73 -13.03 -5.21 6.13
N TYR A 74 -12.02 -4.35 6.16
CA TYR A 74 -11.75 -3.46 7.29
C TYR A 74 -12.80 -2.34 7.41
N GLY A 75 -13.22 -1.82 6.26
CA GLY A 75 -14.19 -0.73 6.08
C GLY A 75 -15.56 -1.02 6.65
N ALA A 76 -15.98 -2.29 6.65
CA ALA A 76 -17.20 -2.73 7.30
C ALA A 76 -17.23 -2.42 8.82
N ALA A 77 -16.06 -2.31 9.45
CA ALA A 77 -15.92 -1.99 10.87
C ALA A 77 -15.48 -0.54 11.13
N ARG A 78 -14.62 0.03 10.28
CA ARG A 78 -14.07 1.39 10.39
C ARG A 78 -13.74 1.88 9.00
N HIS A 79 -14.37 2.98 8.54
CA HIS A 79 -14.15 3.59 7.21
C HIS A 79 -12.69 3.44 6.75
N ALA A 80 -12.48 2.59 5.75
CA ALA A 80 -11.16 2.22 5.25
C ALA A 80 -11.07 2.41 3.74
N GLU A 81 -9.91 2.87 3.28
CA GLU A 81 -9.64 3.18 1.88
C GLU A 81 -8.41 2.39 1.39
N PRO A 82 -8.42 1.93 0.12
CA PRO A 82 -7.30 1.21 -0.47
C PRO A 82 -6.13 2.17 -0.78
N LEU A 83 -4.92 1.72 -0.50
CA LEU A 83 -3.68 2.43 -0.80
C LEU A 83 -2.65 1.46 -1.38
N VAL A 84 -1.99 1.85 -2.46
CA VAL A 84 -0.86 1.10 -3.03
C VAL A 84 0.38 1.98 -3.06
N TYR A 85 1.51 1.45 -2.59
CA TYR A 85 2.83 2.05 -2.75
C TYR A 85 3.60 1.39 -3.88
N VAL A 86 4.26 2.19 -4.70
CA VAL A 86 5.17 1.74 -5.77
C VAL A 86 6.50 2.50 -5.70
N PRO A 87 7.62 1.90 -6.10
CA PRO A 87 8.91 2.59 -6.15
C PRO A 87 8.96 3.62 -7.29
N ASP A 88 9.68 4.72 -7.07
CA ASP A 88 10.04 5.70 -8.09
C ASP A 88 11.52 5.51 -8.50
N PRO A 89 11.86 5.40 -9.80
CA PRO A 89 10.97 5.54 -10.96
C PRO A 89 10.13 4.30 -11.24
N VAL A 90 8.92 4.57 -11.73
CA VAL A 90 7.97 3.54 -12.18
C VAL A 90 8.31 3.10 -13.61
N GLU A 91 8.30 1.79 -13.85
CA GLU A 91 8.66 1.20 -15.15
C GLU A 91 7.53 1.33 -16.18
N ASP A 92 6.28 1.06 -15.79
CA ASP A 92 5.08 1.24 -16.62
C ASP A 92 4.16 2.35 -16.10
N TYR A 93 4.21 3.52 -16.76
CA TYR A 93 3.38 4.66 -16.40
C TYR A 93 1.91 4.50 -16.80
N ALA A 94 1.61 3.71 -17.83
CA ALA A 94 0.24 3.50 -18.30
C ALA A 94 -0.53 2.62 -17.33
N GLU A 95 0.08 1.52 -16.87
CA GLU A 95 -0.47 0.67 -15.82
C GLU A 95 -0.68 1.46 -14.52
N LEU A 96 0.30 2.30 -14.15
CA LEU A 96 0.19 3.21 -13.01
C LEU A 96 -1.00 4.17 -13.11
N GLN A 97 -1.28 4.72 -14.29
CA GLN A 97 -2.45 5.59 -14.47
C GLN A 97 -3.75 4.80 -14.28
N THR A 98 -3.84 3.61 -14.86
CA THR A 98 -5.01 2.73 -14.68
C THR A 98 -5.26 2.44 -13.21
N ALA A 99 -4.22 2.13 -12.43
CA ALA A 99 -4.33 1.92 -11.00
C ALA A 99 -4.82 3.18 -10.24
N ARG A 100 -4.30 4.36 -10.60
CA ARG A 100 -4.68 5.65 -9.99
C ARG A 100 -6.13 6.08 -10.24
N ASP A 101 -6.74 5.59 -11.33
CA ASP A 101 -8.15 5.84 -11.60
C ASP A 101 -9.08 5.07 -10.65
N VAL A 102 -8.56 4.06 -9.95
CA VAL A 102 -9.34 3.12 -9.14
C VAL A 102 -9.04 3.24 -7.64
N VAL A 103 -7.78 3.42 -7.27
CA VAL A 103 -7.34 3.51 -5.87
C VAL A 103 -6.32 4.61 -5.66
N ARG A 104 -6.03 4.93 -4.40
CA ARG A 104 -4.92 5.82 -4.09
C ARG A 104 -3.61 5.08 -4.37
N VAL A 105 -2.78 5.64 -5.24
CA VAL A 105 -1.41 5.13 -5.48
C VAL A 105 -0.39 6.20 -5.12
N LEU A 106 0.61 5.84 -4.33
CA LEU A 106 1.73 6.69 -3.96
C LEU A 106 3.04 6.10 -4.51
N THR A 107 3.90 6.99 -4.99
CA THR A 107 5.25 6.65 -5.43
C THR A 107 6.25 7.11 -4.37
N LEU A 108 7.21 6.27 -3.98
CA LEU A 108 8.29 6.65 -3.08
C LEU A 108 9.64 6.36 -3.72
N SER A 109 10.59 7.29 -3.60
CA SER A 109 11.96 7.02 -4.00
C SER A 109 12.57 6.01 -3.03
N PRO A 110 13.19 4.93 -3.51
CA PRO A 110 13.89 3.98 -2.67
C PRO A 110 15.25 4.50 -2.17
N ASP A 111 15.72 5.63 -2.73
CA ASP A 111 16.96 6.29 -2.33
C ASP A 111 16.65 7.39 -1.28
N PRO A 112 17.40 7.46 -0.16
CA PRO A 112 17.23 8.46 0.89
C PRO A 112 17.70 9.87 0.51
#